data_AF-A0A0J8BHR3-F1
#
_entry.id   AF-A0A0J8BHR3-F1
#
_cell.length_a   1.000
_cell.length_b   1.000
_cell.length_c   1.000
_cell.angle_alpha   90.00
_cell.angle_beta   90.00
_cell.angle_gamma   90.00
#
_symmetry.space_group_name_H-M   'P 1'
#
loop_
_entity.id
_entity.type
_entity.pdbx_description
1 polymer ?
#
loop_
_entity_poly.entity_id
_entity_poly.type
_entity_poly.pdbx_seq_one_letter_code
_entity_poly.pdbx_strand_id
1 'polypeptide(L)'
;YDDLGLPCDLLRGIRGYGSERPTDIQRRGIVSLLKGLDTILIAEPDVERSKIFCISTLQFIDMNIKESQVLIVSPTQYNAYDIYKQIKV
;
A
#
# COMPACT_ATOMS: atom_id res chain seq x y z
N TYR A 1 0.25 6.04 11.27
CA TYR A 1 -0.52 5.02 10.55
C TYR A 1 -1.67 4.47 11.40
N ASP A 2 -1.56 4.56 12.73
CA ASP A 2 -2.54 3.98 13.67
C ASP A 2 -3.97 4.56 13.52
N ASP A 3 -4.08 5.84 13.13
CA ASP A 3 -5.39 6.51 12.93
C ASP A 3 -6.09 6.11 11.62
N LEU A 4 -5.50 5.24 10.80
CA LEU A 4 -6.03 4.86 9.49
C LEU A 4 -6.94 3.63 9.51
N GLY A 5 -7.10 2.98 10.67
CA GLY A 5 -7.95 1.80 10.80
C GLY A 5 -7.38 0.52 10.18
N LEU A 6 -6.05 0.41 10.09
CA LEU A 6 -5.35 -0.76 9.55
C LEU A 6 -5.24 -1.89 10.60
N PRO A 7 -5.22 -3.18 10.21
CA PRO A 7 -5.09 -4.30 11.14
C PRO A 7 -3.71 -4.32 11.79
N CYS A 8 -3.66 -4.88 12.99
CA CYS A 8 -2.45 -4.90 13.82
C CYS A 8 -1.24 -5.53 13.10
N ASP A 9 -1.45 -6.61 12.34
CA ASP A 9 -0.37 -7.28 11.61
C ASP A 9 0.23 -6.38 10.52
N LEU A 10 -0.61 -5.64 9.79
CA LEU A 10 -0.15 -4.69 8.78
C LEU A 10 0.57 -3.50 9.42
N LEU A 11 0.05 -2.96 10.53
CA LEU A 11 0.72 -1.90 11.30
C LEU A 11 2.10 -2.34 11.79
N ARG A 12 2.25 -3.59 12.24
CA ARG A 12 3.53 -4.17 12.63
C ARG A 12 4.49 -4.27 11.43
N GLY A 13 4.01 -4.71 10.27
CA GLY A 13 4.80 -4.77 9.03
C GLY A 13 5.30 -3.39 8.59
N ILE A 14 4.42 -2.38 8.60
CA ILE A 14 4.76 -0.98 8.25
C ILE A 14 5.87 -0.43 9.16
N ARG A 15 5.77 -0.70 10.48
CA ARG A 15 6.80 -0.28 11.45
C ARG A 15 8.11 -1.06 11.28
N GLY A 16 8.04 -2.36 11.03
CA GLY A 16 9.21 -3.19 10.73
C GLY A 16 9.96 -2.75 9.47
N TYR A 17 9.24 -2.21 8.49
CA TYR A 17 9.80 -1.60 7.28
C TYR A 17 10.40 -0.20 7.53
N GLY A 18 10.28 0.36 8.74
CA GLY A 18 10.82 1.68 9.10
C GLY A 18 9.95 2.86 8.70
N SER A 19 8.66 2.64 8.38
CA SER A 19 7.71 3.73 8.10
C SER A 19 6.96 4.13 9.35
N GLU A 20 7.40 5.20 10.02
CA GLU A 20 6.80 5.63 11.30
C GLU A 20 5.53 6.46 11.12
N ARG A 21 5.55 7.44 10.20
CA ARG A 21 4.44 8.37 9.97
C ARG A 21 4.13 8.51 8.48
N PRO A 22 2.83 8.45 8.10
CA PRO A 22 2.44 8.67 6.71
C PRO A 22 2.62 10.14 6.34
N THR A 23 3.04 10.41 5.12
CA THR A 23 2.95 11.76 4.52
C THR A 23 1.49 12.13 4.28
N ASP A 24 1.20 13.42 4.06
CA ASP A 24 -0.19 13.85 3.86
C ASP A 24 -0.82 13.25 2.60
N ILE A 25 -0.05 13.09 1.52
CA ILE A 25 -0.53 12.44 0.31
C ILE A 25 -0.75 10.95 0.55
N GLN A 26 0.11 10.29 1.33
CA GLN A 26 -0.10 8.91 1.73
C GLN A 26 -1.37 8.72 2.56
N ARG A 27 -1.58 9.59 3.56
CA ARG A 27 -2.78 9.58 4.38
C ARG A 27 -4.04 9.71 3.52
N ARG A 28 -4.08 10.72 2.64
CA ARG A 28 -5.23 10.95 1.76
C ARG A 28 -5.47 9.79 0.80
N GLY A 29 -4.42 9.29 0.17
CA GLY A 29 -4.50 8.18 -0.79
C GLY A 29 -4.97 6.89 -0.15
N ILE A 30 -4.37 6.51 0.99
CA ILE A 30 -4.76 5.31 1.74
C ILE A 30 -6.23 5.43 2.16
N VAL A 31 -6.63 6.51 2.82
CA VAL A 31 -8.02 6.68 3.29
C VAL A 31 -9.04 6.64 2.14
N SER A 32 -8.70 7.20 0.98
CA SER A 32 -9.57 7.13 -0.20
C SER A 32 -9.75 5.69 -0.69
N LEU A 33 -8.64 4.94 -0.82
CA LEU A 33 -8.67 3.55 -1.25
C LEU A 33 -9.38 2.65 -0.24
N LEU A 34 -9.17 2.87 1.07
CA LEU A 34 -9.84 2.11 2.14
C LEU A 34 -11.37 2.28 2.14
N LYS A 35 -11.88 3.39 1.59
CA LYS A 35 -13.31 3.62 1.40
C LYS A 35 -13.88 2.90 0.15
N GLY A 36 -13.05 2.17 -0.59
CA GLY A 36 -13.44 1.50 -1.83
C GLY A 36 -13.70 2.46 -2.99
N LEU A 37 -13.08 3.65 -2.96
CA LEU A 37 -13.25 4.65 -4.01
C LEU A 37 -12.20 4.47 -5.11
N ASP A 38 -12.66 4.55 -6.37
CA ASP A 38 -11.77 4.71 -7.51
C ASP A 38 -11.00 6.03 -7.36
N THR A 39 -9.67 5.93 -7.32
CA THR A 39 -8.83 7.01 -6.84
C THR A 39 -7.69 7.28 -7.81
N ILE A 40 -7.62 8.51 -8.33
CA ILE A 40 -6.48 9.01 -9.10
C ILE A 40 -5.59 9.80 -8.13
N LEU A 41 -4.32 9.38 -8.03
CA LEU A 41 -3.33 10.01 -7.14
C LEU A 41 -2.16 10.56 -7.94
N ILE A 42 -1.73 11.75 -7.55
CA ILE A 42 -0.53 12.40 -8.05
C ILE A 42 0.35 12.69 -6.84
N ALA A 43 1.52 12.08 -6.79
CA ALA A 43 2.48 12.26 -5.70
C ALA A 43 3.91 12.25 -6.25
N GLU A 44 4.82 13.04 -5.71
CA GLU A 44 6.25 12.89 -6.00
C GLU A 44 6.99 12.92 -4.66
N PRO A 45 7.88 11.94 -4.38
CA PRO A 45 8.46 10.95 -5.30
C PRO A 45 7.63 9.66 -5.51
N ASP A 46 7.99 8.85 -6.53
CA ASP A 46 7.34 7.57 -6.87
C ASP A 46 7.25 6.57 -5.70
N VAL A 47 8.24 6.60 -4.80
CA VAL A 47 8.26 5.76 -3.58
C VAL A 47 7.02 6.01 -2.71
N GLU A 48 6.52 7.24 -2.65
CA GLU A 48 5.30 7.54 -1.89
C GLU A 48 4.06 6.93 -2.54
N ARG A 49 3.97 6.91 -3.87
CA ARG A 49 2.87 6.26 -4.60
C ARG A 49 2.86 4.76 -4.32
N SER A 50 4.01 4.10 -4.45
CA SER A 50 4.13 2.66 -4.25
C SER A 50 3.68 2.23 -2.84
N LYS A 51 4.05 2.99 -1.81
CA LYS A 51 3.61 2.72 -0.42
C LYS A 51 2.10 2.81 -0.25
N ILE A 52 1.43 3.78 -0.90
CA ILE A 52 -0.03 3.92 -0.84
C ILE A 52 -0.70 2.67 -1.40
N PHE A 53 -0.27 2.21 -2.58
CA PHE A 53 -0.82 1.02 -3.21
C PHE A 53 -0.55 -0.22 -2.36
N CYS A 54 0.70 -0.45 -1.92
CA CYS A 54 1.05 -1.64 -1.15
C CYS A 54 0.23 -1.76 0.14
N ILE A 55 0.16 -0.69 0.93
CA ILE A 55 -0.59 -0.71 2.21
C ILE A 55 -2.09 -0.91 1.96
N SER A 56 -2.66 -0.19 0.99
CA SER A 56 -4.09 -0.27 0.70
C SER A 56 -4.45 -1.65 0.13
N THR A 57 -3.60 -2.21 -0.73
CA THR A 57 -3.76 -3.56 -1.27
C THR A 57 -3.74 -4.61 -0.16
N LEU A 58 -2.72 -4.59 0.72
CA LEU A 58 -2.60 -5.56 1.81
C LEU A 58 -3.78 -5.52 2.79
N GLN A 59 -4.42 -4.36 2.95
CA GLN A 59 -5.65 -4.24 3.75
C GLN A 59 -6.81 -5.09 3.19
N PHE A 60 -6.92 -5.19 1.87
CA PHE A 60 -8.05 -5.84 1.21
C PHE A 60 -7.84 -7.34 0.94
N ILE A 61 -6.64 -7.87 1.19
CA ILE A 61 -6.35 -9.29 0.97
C ILE A 61 -7.03 -10.15 2.03
N ASP A 62 -7.82 -11.12 1.58
CA ASP A 62 -8.30 -12.21 2.42
C ASP A 62 -7.28 -13.36 2.42
N MET A 63 -6.68 -13.62 3.58
CA MET A 63 -5.68 -14.66 3.76
C MET A 63 -6.23 -16.09 3.60
N ASN A 64 -7.54 -16.28 3.61
CA ASN A 64 -8.18 -17.59 3.40
C ASN A 64 -8.30 -17.96 1.90
N ILE A 65 -8.22 -16.97 1.00
CA ILE A 65 -8.41 -17.15 -0.44
C ILE A 65 -7.06 -17.25 -1.13
N LYS A 66 -6.73 -18.44 -1.66
CA LYS A 66 -5.46 -18.73 -2.37
C LYS A 66 -5.57 -18.49 -3.88
N GLU A 67 -6.17 -17.37 -4.26
CA GLU A 67 -6.34 -16.96 -5.66
C GLU A 67 -5.75 -15.57 -5.88
N SER A 68 -5.60 -15.16 -7.13
CA SER A 68 -5.12 -13.82 -7.46
C SER A 68 -6.18 -12.78 -7.12
N GLN A 69 -5.99 -12.04 -6.02
CA GLN A 69 -6.95 -11.03 -5.55
C GLN A 69 -6.64 -9.62 -6.07
N VAL A 70 -5.38 -9.33 -6.41
CA VAL A 70 -4.93 -7.98 -6.77
C VAL A 70 -3.96 -8.03 -7.95
N LEU A 71 -4.12 -7.09 -8.89
CA LEU A 71 -3.21 -6.86 -10.00
C LEU A 71 -2.62 -5.46 -9.91
N ILE A 72 -1.29 -5.37 -9.86
CA ILE A 72 -0.56 -4.10 -9.93
C ILE A 72 0.20 -4.05 -11.26
N VAL A 73 -0.06 -3.03 -12.06
CA VAL A 73 0.62 -2.81 -13.34
C VAL A 73 1.59 -1.65 -13.18
N SER A 74 2.82 -1.85 -13.65
CA SER A 74 3.90 -0.84 -13.58
C SER A 74 4.46 -0.56 -14.97
N PRO A 75 4.97 0.65 -15.22
CA PRO A 75 5.49 1.05 -16.53
C PRO A 75 6.82 0.38 -16.89
N THR A 76 7.59 -0.07 -15.89
CA THR A 76 8.91 -0.69 -16.08
C THR A 76 9.07 -1.91 -15.18
N GLN A 77 9.95 -2.84 -15.57
CA GLN A 77 10.30 -4.01 -14.77
C GLN A 77 10.95 -3.62 -13.44
N TYR A 78 11.76 -2.56 -13.41
CA TYR A 78 12.39 -2.07 -12.19
C TYR A 78 11.33 -1.63 -11.15
N ASN A 79 10.33 -0.86 -11.58
CA ASN A 79 9.23 -0.42 -10.69
C ASN A 79 8.41 -1.61 -10.18
N ALA A 80 8.11 -2.58 -11.07
CA ALA A 80 7.41 -3.80 -10.67
C ALA A 80 8.19 -4.59 -9.61
N TYR A 81 9.51 -4.68 -9.77
CA TYR A 81 10.39 -5.38 -8.83
C TYR A 81 10.50 -4.66 -7.48
N ASP A 82 10.53 -3.32 -7.48
CA ASP A 82 10.53 -2.53 -6.24
C ASP A 82 9.23 -2.72 -5.44
N ILE A 83 8.07 -2.65 -6.11
CA ILE A 83 6.77 -2.92 -5.48
C ILE A 83 6.70 -4.35 -4.94
N TYR A 84 7.18 -5.33 -5.72
CA TYR A 84 7.23 -6.73 -5.27
C TYR A 84 8.04 -6.88 -3.97
N LYS A 85 9.19 -6.19 -3.86
CA LYS A 85 9.98 -6.20 -2.62
C LYS A 85 9.22 -5.61 -1.45
N GLN A 86 8.47 -4.54 -1.65
CA GLN A 86 7.69 -3.92 -0.57
C GLN A 86 6.58 -4.83 -0.03
N ILE A 87 5.99 -5.68 -0.87
CA ILE A 87 4.91 -6.60 -0.48
C ILE A 87 5.42 -7.88 0.18
N LYS A 88 6.61 -8.38 -0.21
CA LYS A 88 7.11 -9.70 0.21
C LYS A 88 7.66 -9.75 1.64
N VAL A 89 7.95 -8.62 2.28
CA VAL A 89 8.67 -8.57 3.58
C VAL A 89 7.80 -9.03 4.74
#